data_AF-A0A3A8K0D6-F1
#
_entry.id   AF-A0A3A8K0D6-F1
#
_cell.length_a   1.000
_cell.length_b   1.000
_cell.length_c   1.000
_cell.angle_alpha   90.00
_cell.angle_beta   90.00
_cell.angle_gamma   90.00
#
_symmetry.space_group_name_H-M   'P 1'
#
loop_
_entity.id
_entity.type
_entity.pdbx_description
1 polymer ?
#
loop_
_entity_poly.entity_id
_entity_poly.type
_entity_poly.pdbx_seq_one_letter_code
_entity_poly.pdbx_strand_id
1 'polypeptide(L)'
;MMHFFDKLEVLGRRYSESTSEKEKQALHFAMDAIYFILGTGQGTELEAYVQSQDASAPPLVIGRFKTREEAEATMNAWKPPVDQARVLIGDDYYSAMFVPATGRIHLVFMPPILEHYLQEMADEQRPPSGLSFSTKAEAEAWMNQQPTPPQQVVIDIAGAPYLAAYHHRIDYRVLYPLPAPTPPSQQT
;
A
#
# COMPACT_ATOMS: atom_id res chain seq x y z
N MET A 1 -19.02 -0.87 10.54
CA MET A 1 -17.95 -0.04 9.95
C MET A 1 -18.22 1.38 10.40
N MET A 2 -17.30 1.99 11.15
CA MET A 2 -17.50 3.32 11.73
C MET A 2 -17.24 4.35 10.61
N HIS A 3 -18.23 5.17 10.27
CA HIS A 3 -18.16 6.06 9.12
C HIS A 3 -17.18 7.21 9.40
N PHE A 4 -16.66 7.81 8.33
CA PHE A 4 -15.66 8.89 8.41
C PHE A 4 -16.04 10.02 9.39
N PHE A 5 -17.34 10.35 9.43
CA PHE A 5 -17.91 11.36 10.32
C PHE A 5 -17.79 11.02 11.81
N ASP A 6 -17.87 9.74 12.17
CA ASP A 6 -17.76 9.28 13.56
C ASP A 6 -16.34 9.52 14.09
N LYS A 7 -15.31 9.36 13.24
CA LYS A 7 -13.91 9.66 13.61
C LYS A 7 -13.71 11.17 13.82
N LEU A 8 -14.31 12.01 12.98
CA LEU A 8 -14.30 13.46 13.15
C LEU A 8 -15.00 13.92 14.43
N GLU A 9 -16.12 13.29 14.78
CA GLU A 9 -16.83 13.59 16.03
C GLU A 9 -15.96 13.31 17.26
N VAL A 10 -15.27 12.17 17.29
CA VAL A 10 -14.33 11.83 18.37
C VAL A 10 -13.18 12.84 18.47
N LEU A 11 -12.62 13.26 17.33
CA LEU A 11 -11.56 14.27 17.29
C LEU A 11 -12.06 15.64 17.78
N GLY A 12 -13.26 16.07 17.36
CA GLY A 12 -13.86 17.33 17.75
C GLY A 12 -14.22 17.39 19.24
N ARG A 13 -14.72 16.29 19.79
CA ARG A 13 -14.96 16.16 21.24
C ARG A 13 -13.65 16.30 22.01
N ARG A 14 -12.60 15.56 21.62
CA ARG A 14 -11.29 15.61 22.29
C ARG A 14 -10.64 16.99 22.18
N TYR A 15 -10.82 17.67 21.05
CA TYR A 15 -10.37 19.06 20.87
C TYR A 15 -11.03 20.00 21.88
N SER A 16 -12.35 19.85 22.07
CA SER A 16 -13.13 20.69 22.98
C SER A 16 -12.79 20.44 24.46
N GLU A 17 -12.46 19.20 24.80
CA GLU A 17 -12.10 18.77 26.16
C GLU A 17 -10.64 19.06 26.53
N SER A 18 -9.74 19.20 25.54
CA SER A 18 -8.33 19.42 25.81
C SER A 18 -8.06 20.80 26.42
N THR A 19 -7.15 20.86 27.39
CA THR A 19 -6.63 22.10 27.97
C THR A 19 -5.22 22.45 27.46
N SER A 20 -4.65 21.60 26.60
CA SER A 20 -3.32 21.77 26.03
C SER A 20 -3.40 22.39 24.64
N GLU A 21 -2.84 23.59 24.49
CA GLU A 21 -2.78 24.27 23.19
C GLU A 21 -2.03 23.45 22.13
N LYS A 22 -0.98 22.72 22.53
CA LYS A 22 -0.25 21.83 21.63
C LYS A 22 -1.12 20.66 21.15
N GLU A 23 -1.93 20.08 22.04
CA GLU A 23 -2.84 18.99 21.65
C GLU A 23 -3.95 19.51 20.75
N LYS A 24 -4.53 20.68 21.06
CA LYS A 24 -5.51 21.34 20.20
C LYS A 24 -4.98 21.60 18.80
N GLN A 25 -3.76 22.12 18.66
CA GLN A 25 -3.14 22.34 17.35
C GLN A 25 -2.99 21.05 16.55
N ALA A 26 -2.54 19.97 17.19
CA ALA A 26 -2.40 18.67 16.54
C ALA A 26 -3.76 18.08 16.11
N LEU A 27 -4.77 18.15 16.97
CA LEU A 27 -6.13 17.68 16.66
C LEU A 27 -6.77 18.50 15.54
N HIS A 28 -6.58 19.83 15.54
CA HIS A 28 -7.06 20.69 14.47
C HIS A 28 -6.41 20.34 13.13
N PHE A 29 -5.09 20.18 13.10
CA PHE A 29 -4.38 19.73 11.90
C PHE A 29 -4.90 18.38 11.37
N ALA A 30 -5.17 17.41 12.25
CA ALA A 30 -5.73 16.13 11.85
C ALA A 30 -7.14 16.27 11.25
N MET A 31 -7.99 17.13 11.83
CA MET A 31 -9.30 17.44 11.28
C MET A 31 -9.20 18.14 9.92
N ASP A 32 -8.30 19.11 9.76
CA ASP A 32 -8.06 19.82 8.50
C ASP A 32 -7.58 18.87 7.39
N ALA A 33 -6.66 17.95 7.71
CA ALA A 33 -6.20 16.94 6.76
C ALA A 33 -7.35 16.05 6.28
N ILE A 34 -8.24 15.63 7.19
CA ILE A 34 -9.45 14.90 6.85
C ILE A 34 -10.37 15.74 5.95
N TYR A 35 -10.67 16.97 6.34
CA TYR A 35 -11.54 17.84 5.55
C TYR A 35 -10.97 18.13 4.17
N PHE A 36 -9.65 18.27 4.05
CA PHE A 36 -8.98 18.40 2.75
C PHE A 36 -9.18 17.16 1.88
N ILE A 37 -8.99 15.96 2.43
CA ILE A 37 -9.21 14.69 1.71
C ILE A 37 -10.65 14.58 1.23
N LEU A 38 -11.63 14.89 2.09
CA LEU A 38 -13.04 14.87 1.73
C LEU A 38 -13.39 15.95 0.70
N GLY A 39 -12.91 17.18 0.91
CA GLY A 39 -13.14 18.33 0.04
C GLY A 39 -12.49 18.20 -1.34
N THR A 40 -11.46 17.34 -1.47
CA THR A 40 -10.82 17.00 -2.75
C THR A 40 -11.36 15.70 -3.36
N GLY A 41 -12.40 15.11 -2.77
CA GLY A 41 -13.07 13.91 -3.29
C GLY A 41 -12.32 12.59 -3.10
N GLN A 42 -11.32 12.54 -2.21
CA GLN A 42 -10.45 11.38 -1.98
C GLN A 42 -10.91 10.46 -0.83
N GLY A 43 -12.19 10.55 -0.44
CA GLY A 43 -12.73 9.82 0.71
C GLY A 43 -12.71 8.30 0.54
N THR A 44 -13.11 7.82 -0.64
CA THR A 44 -13.12 6.38 -0.96
C THR A 44 -11.70 5.81 -1.00
N GLU A 45 -10.73 6.56 -1.54
CA GLU A 45 -9.32 6.18 -1.58
C GLU A 45 -8.73 6.06 -0.19
N LEU A 46 -9.11 6.95 0.74
CA LEU A 46 -8.67 6.87 2.12
C LEU A 46 -9.28 5.67 2.84
N GLU A 47 -10.57 5.38 2.63
CA GLU A 47 -11.18 4.17 3.20
C GLU A 47 -10.51 2.90 2.68
N ALA A 48 -10.25 2.83 1.37
CA ALA A 48 -9.53 1.72 0.77
C ALA A 48 -8.11 1.58 1.34
N TYR A 49 -7.41 2.68 1.56
CA TYR A 49 -6.09 2.67 2.20
C TYR A 49 -6.15 2.17 3.65
N VAL A 50 -7.12 2.59 4.45
CA VAL A 50 -7.26 2.09 5.83
C VAL A 50 -7.54 0.58 5.83
N GLN A 51 -8.44 0.12 4.97
CA GLN A 51 -8.74 -1.31 4.81
C GLN A 51 -7.52 -2.11 4.32
N SER A 52 -6.69 -1.51 3.46
CA SER A 52 -5.46 -2.15 2.97
C SER A 52 -4.46 -2.36 4.10
N GLN A 53 -4.34 -1.41 5.03
CA GLN A 53 -3.48 -1.54 6.21
C GLN A 53 -3.97 -2.66 7.14
N ASP A 54 -5.28 -2.75 7.40
CA ASP A 54 -5.87 -3.80 8.24
C ASP A 54 -5.69 -5.21 7.64
N ALA A 55 -5.62 -5.31 6.31
CA ALA A 55 -5.38 -6.56 5.60
C ALA A 55 -3.88 -6.91 5.46
N SER A 56 -2.97 -6.03 5.87
CA SER A 56 -1.54 -5.98 5.52
C SER A 56 -1.31 -6.12 4.00
N ALA A 57 -2.13 -5.46 3.20
CA ALA A 57 -2.03 -5.45 1.74
C ALA A 57 -0.66 -4.93 1.26
N PRO A 58 -0.30 -5.17 -0.02
CA PRO A 58 0.93 -4.65 -0.58
C PRO A 58 1.07 -3.15 -0.39
N PRO A 59 2.31 -2.65 -0.20
CA PRO A 59 2.55 -1.23 -0.08
C PRO A 59 1.89 -0.42 -1.21
N LEU A 60 1.10 0.59 -0.85
CA LEU A 60 0.30 1.37 -1.81
C LEU A 60 1.18 1.99 -2.90
N VAL A 61 0.76 1.83 -4.16
CA VAL A 61 1.35 2.45 -5.35
C VAL A 61 0.30 3.20 -6.16
N ILE A 62 0.70 4.24 -6.88
CA ILE A 62 -0.21 5.09 -7.66
C ILE A 62 -0.15 4.83 -9.18
N GLY A 63 0.79 4.00 -9.62
CA GLY A 63 0.97 3.65 -11.02
C GLY A 63 1.92 2.48 -11.20
N ARG A 64 1.82 1.81 -12.35
CA ARG A 64 2.74 0.77 -12.82
C ARG A 64 3.14 1.07 -14.24
N PHE A 65 4.43 0.93 -14.52
CA PHE A 65 5.05 1.27 -15.80
C PHE A 65 5.92 0.11 -16.27
N LYS A 66 6.09 -0.03 -17.59
CA LYS A 66 6.96 -1.06 -18.15
C LYS A 66 8.43 -0.64 -18.08
N THR A 67 8.71 0.65 -18.26
CA THR A 67 10.07 1.18 -18.25
C THR A 67 10.19 2.42 -17.39
N ARG A 68 11.44 2.75 -17.03
CA ARG A 68 11.75 3.97 -16.27
C ARG A 68 11.41 5.22 -17.06
N GLU A 69 11.65 5.24 -18.36
CA GLU A 69 11.39 6.39 -19.22
C GLU A 69 9.88 6.71 -19.29
N GLU A 70 9.05 5.67 -19.39
CA GLU A 70 7.59 5.78 -19.36
C GLU A 70 7.11 6.34 -18.01
N ALA A 71 7.65 5.81 -16.91
CA ALA A 71 7.34 6.27 -15.57
C ALA A 71 7.73 7.74 -15.38
N GLU A 72 8.96 8.12 -15.74
CA GLU A 72 9.45 9.49 -15.61
C GLU A 72 8.62 10.45 -16.46
N ALA A 73 8.33 10.12 -17.71
CA ALA A 73 7.51 10.96 -18.58
C ALA A 73 6.11 11.18 -18.00
N THR A 74 5.45 10.10 -17.55
CA THR A 74 4.10 10.16 -16.98
C THR A 74 4.07 10.99 -15.69
N MET A 75 5.00 10.70 -14.77
CA MET A 75 5.05 11.40 -13.49
C MET A 75 5.36 12.90 -13.64
N ASN A 76 6.25 13.28 -14.57
CA ASN A 76 6.55 14.68 -14.86
C ASN A 76 5.38 15.43 -15.53
N ALA A 77 4.53 14.70 -16.28
CA ALA A 77 3.35 15.28 -16.92
C ALA A 77 2.18 15.52 -15.94
N TRP A 78 2.15 14.83 -14.80
CA TRP A 78 1.07 14.93 -13.81
C TRP A 78 0.90 16.37 -13.29
N LYS A 79 -0.36 16.86 -13.27
CA LYS A 79 -0.74 18.16 -12.71
C LYS A 79 -1.85 18.03 -11.66
N PRO A 80 -1.71 18.63 -10.46
CA PRO A 80 -0.47 19.21 -9.92
C PRO A 80 0.64 18.15 -9.79
N PRO A 81 1.93 18.54 -9.66
CA PRO A 81 3.00 17.59 -9.42
C PRO A 81 2.74 16.78 -8.16
N VAL A 82 3.04 15.48 -8.22
CA VAL A 82 2.96 14.60 -7.05
C VAL A 82 4.15 14.90 -6.15
N ASP A 83 3.89 15.32 -4.91
CA ASP A 83 4.95 15.62 -3.94
C ASP A 83 5.82 14.38 -3.66
N GLN A 84 5.18 13.30 -3.21
CA GLN A 84 5.78 11.99 -3.09
C GLN A 84 4.73 10.89 -3.29
N ALA A 85 5.08 9.83 -4.04
CA ALA A 85 4.29 8.62 -4.13
C ALA A 85 5.15 7.42 -4.53
N ARG A 86 4.61 6.20 -4.37
CA ARG A 86 5.26 4.98 -4.86
C ARG A 86 4.67 4.56 -6.20
N VAL A 87 5.52 4.02 -7.07
CA VAL A 87 5.14 3.45 -8.36
C VAL A 87 5.87 2.14 -8.57
N LEU A 88 5.34 1.30 -9.46
CA LEU A 88 6.03 0.10 -9.93
C LEU A 88 6.67 0.35 -11.29
N ILE A 89 7.90 -0.09 -11.48
CA ILE A 89 8.50 -0.28 -12.80
C ILE A 89 8.75 -1.78 -12.96
N GLY A 90 8.01 -2.43 -13.86
CA GLY A 90 7.83 -3.88 -13.79
C GLY A 90 7.14 -4.24 -12.47
N ASP A 91 7.83 -4.99 -11.61
CA ASP A 91 7.34 -5.36 -10.27
C ASP A 91 8.16 -4.72 -9.14
N ASP A 92 9.13 -3.87 -9.51
CA ASP A 92 10.03 -3.19 -8.60
C ASP A 92 9.46 -1.86 -8.10
N TYR A 93 9.64 -1.58 -6.82
CA TYR A 93 9.16 -0.35 -6.20
C TYR A 93 10.10 0.82 -6.39
N TYR A 94 9.54 1.94 -6.78
CA TYR A 94 10.22 3.23 -6.85
C TYR A 94 9.43 4.29 -6.09
N SER A 95 10.15 5.22 -5.47
CA SER A 95 9.57 6.46 -4.95
C SER A 95 9.72 7.55 -6.01
N ALA A 96 8.58 8.10 -6.43
CA ALA A 96 8.49 9.29 -7.27
C ALA A 96 8.42 10.51 -6.37
N MET A 97 9.42 11.39 -6.45
CA MET A 97 9.52 12.58 -5.60
C MET A 97 9.66 13.83 -6.44
N PHE A 98 8.86 14.85 -6.16
CA PHE A 98 9.01 16.16 -6.78
C PHE A 98 10.23 16.89 -6.22
N VAL A 99 11.08 17.39 -7.12
CA VAL A 99 12.26 18.17 -6.77
C VAL A 99 12.00 19.63 -7.21
N PRO A 100 11.67 20.54 -6.28
CA PRO A 100 11.33 21.92 -6.63
C PRO A 100 12.44 22.65 -7.39
N ALA A 101 13.71 22.36 -7.07
CA ALA A 101 14.87 22.99 -7.71
C ALA A 101 14.97 22.71 -9.22
N THR A 102 14.48 21.56 -9.69
CA THR A 102 14.50 21.18 -11.11
C THR A 102 13.12 21.23 -11.75
N GLY A 103 12.06 21.36 -10.94
CA GLY A 103 10.67 21.31 -11.40
C GLY A 103 10.27 19.94 -11.95
N ARG A 104 10.99 18.88 -11.57
CA ARG A 104 10.82 17.51 -12.11
C ARG A 104 10.60 16.48 -11.02
N ILE A 105 9.95 15.40 -11.39
CA ILE A 105 9.88 14.17 -10.59
C ILE A 105 11.16 13.37 -10.81
N HIS A 106 11.77 12.92 -9.71
CA HIS A 106 12.85 11.95 -9.70
C HIS A 106 12.36 10.60 -9.19
N LEU A 107 12.80 9.51 -9.83
CA LEU A 107 12.48 8.14 -9.43
C LEU A 107 13.65 7.52 -8.68
N VAL A 108 13.44 7.20 -7.40
CA VAL A 108 14.42 6.54 -6.53
C VAL A 108 14.02 5.08 -6.38
N PHE A 109 14.92 4.16 -6.70
CA PHE A 109 14.67 2.73 -6.48
C PHE A 109 14.58 2.44 -4.98
N MET A 110 13.54 1.70 -4.56
CA MET A 110 13.26 1.39 -3.15
C MET A 110 13.26 -0.12 -2.88
N PRO A 111 14.38 -0.84 -3.09
CA PRO A 111 14.45 -2.28 -2.92
C PRO A 111 13.98 -2.78 -1.53
N PRO A 112 14.33 -2.12 -0.40
CA PRO A 112 13.96 -2.65 0.91
C PRO A 112 12.45 -2.71 1.15
N ILE A 113 11.62 -1.96 0.40
CA ILE A 113 10.18 -1.92 0.68
C ILE A 113 9.52 -3.27 0.39
N LEU A 114 9.76 -3.83 -0.79
CA LEU A 114 9.16 -5.12 -1.16
C LEU A 114 9.77 -6.25 -0.34
N GLU A 115 11.10 -6.24 -0.16
CA GLU A 115 11.80 -7.27 0.60
C GLU A 115 11.34 -7.31 2.06
N HIS A 116 11.28 -6.15 2.75
CA HIS A 116 10.79 -6.09 4.12
C HIS A 116 9.32 -6.51 4.22
N TYR A 117 8.49 -6.05 3.29
CA TYR A 117 7.08 -6.43 3.26
C TYR A 117 6.91 -7.96 3.13
N LEU A 118 7.60 -8.59 2.18
CA LEU A 118 7.53 -10.04 1.99
C LEU A 118 8.11 -10.81 3.17
N GLN A 119 9.15 -10.28 3.81
CA GLN A 119 9.71 -10.87 5.02
C GLN A 119 8.74 -10.78 6.19
N GLU A 120 8.09 -9.64 6.42
CA GLU A 120 7.03 -9.49 7.42
C GLU A 120 5.89 -10.48 7.17
N MET A 121 5.45 -10.65 5.91
CA MET A 121 4.41 -11.63 5.57
C MET A 121 4.85 -13.07 5.78
N ALA A 122 6.13 -13.39 5.56
CA ALA A 122 6.67 -14.70 5.87
C ALA A 122 6.77 -14.94 7.40
N ASP A 123 7.18 -13.93 8.15
CA ASP A 123 7.38 -13.98 9.60
C ASP A 123 6.06 -14.03 10.38
N GLU A 124 5.01 -13.41 9.86
CA GLU A 124 3.64 -13.51 10.39
C GLU A 124 3.11 -14.95 10.37
N GLN A 125 3.70 -15.84 9.55
CA GLN A 125 3.31 -17.24 9.39
C GLN A 125 1.79 -17.43 9.29
N ARG A 126 1.14 -16.59 8.47
CA ARG A 126 -0.32 -16.64 8.32
C ARG A 126 -0.77 -18.04 7.96
N PRO A 127 -1.94 -18.48 8.48
CA PRO A 127 -2.50 -19.77 8.12
C PRO A 127 -2.56 -19.89 6.59
N PRO A 128 -1.95 -20.93 6.00
CA PRO A 128 -2.03 -21.12 4.56
C PRO A 128 -3.49 -21.24 4.15
N SER A 129 -3.87 -20.64 3.04
CA SER A 129 -5.25 -20.62 2.56
C SER A 129 -5.81 -22.00 2.20
N GLY A 130 -4.96 -23.01 2.13
CA GLY A 130 -5.28 -24.33 1.57
C GLY A 130 -5.31 -24.36 0.05
N LEU A 131 -5.07 -23.23 -0.63
CA LEU A 131 -4.94 -23.17 -2.08
C LEU A 131 -3.54 -23.61 -2.50
N SER A 132 -3.47 -24.63 -3.35
CA SER A 132 -2.24 -25.14 -3.96
C SER A 132 -2.43 -25.33 -5.45
N PHE A 133 -1.42 -24.97 -6.22
CA PHE A 133 -1.39 -25.04 -7.68
C PHE A 133 -0.14 -25.79 -8.15
N SER A 134 -0.23 -26.47 -9.29
CA SER A 134 0.94 -27.17 -9.84
C SER A 134 1.88 -26.22 -10.57
N THR A 135 1.35 -25.10 -11.09
CA THR A 135 2.15 -24.12 -11.84
C THR A 135 1.78 -22.68 -11.50
N LYS A 136 2.73 -21.76 -11.76
CA LYS A 136 2.49 -20.32 -11.61
C LYS A 136 1.36 -19.82 -12.52
N ALA A 137 1.30 -20.33 -13.76
CA ALA A 137 0.26 -19.94 -14.73
C ALA A 137 -1.16 -20.31 -14.26
N GLU A 138 -1.33 -21.46 -13.60
CA GLU A 138 -2.61 -21.85 -12.99
C GLU A 138 -3.02 -20.90 -11.86
N ALA A 139 -2.08 -20.55 -10.98
CA ALA A 139 -2.31 -19.62 -9.88
C ALA A 139 -2.67 -18.20 -10.41
N GLU A 140 -1.98 -17.72 -11.44
CA GLU A 140 -2.28 -16.45 -12.11
C GLU A 140 -3.68 -16.48 -12.74
N ALA A 141 -4.04 -17.56 -13.43
CA ALA A 141 -5.37 -17.72 -14.01
C ALA A 141 -6.47 -17.69 -12.93
N TRP A 142 -6.26 -18.39 -11.81
CA TRP A 142 -7.17 -18.37 -10.65
C TRP A 142 -7.32 -16.95 -10.08
N MET A 143 -6.21 -16.22 -9.89
CA MET A 143 -6.24 -14.87 -9.32
C MET A 143 -6.99 -13.89 -10.24
N ASN A 144 -6.78 -14.00 -11.54
CA ASN A 144 -7.43 -13.15 -12.55
C ASN A 144 -8.93 -13.45 -12.72
N GLN A 145 -9.40 -14.64 -12.33
CA GLN A 145 -10.81 -14.99 -12.33
C GLN A 145 -11.58 -14.44 -11.12
N GLN A 146 -10.89 -13.96 -10.08
CA GLN A 146 -11.57 -13.44 -8.89
C GLN A 146 -12.20 -12.05 -9.17
N PRO A 147 -13.53 -11.90 -9.03
CA PRO A 147 -14.20 -10.63 -9.25
C PRO A 147 -13.78 -9.57 -8.21
N THR A 148 -13.56 -10.02 -6.97
CA THR A 148 -13.00 -9.21 -5.88
C THR A 148 -11.82 -9.99 -5.31
N PRO A 149 -10.59 -9.80 -5.82
CA PRO A 149 -9.43 -10.53 -5.33
C PRO A 149 -9.20 -10.17 -3.85
N PRO A 150 -8.78 -11.15 -3.01
CA PRO A 150 -8.30 -10.83 -1.68
C PRO A 150 -7.14 -9.84 -1.77
N GLN A 151 -7.07 -8.90 -0.84
CA GLN A 151 -5.96 -7.92 -0.77
C GLN A 151 -4.61 -8.63 -0.73
N GLN A 152 -4.54 -9.74 0.01
CA GLN A 152 -3.47 -10.70 -0.10
C GLN A 152 -3.87 -12.07 0.47
N VAL A 153 -3.22 -13.13 0.00
CA VAL A 153 -3.39 -14.50 0.52
C VAL A 153 -2.14 -15.34 0.25
N VAL A 154 -1.77 -16.19 1.21
CA VAL A 154 -0.67 -17.16 1.02
C VAL A 154 -1.20 -18.39 0.30
N ILE A 155 -0.57 -18.74 -0.82
CA ILE A 155 -0.87 -19.92 -1.63
C ILE A 155 0.39 -20.76 -1.82
N ASP A 156 0.21 -22.03 -2.17
CA ASP A 156 1.29 -22.93 -2.54
C ASP A 156 1.36 -23.08 -4.07
N ILE A 157 2.58 -23.01 -4.63
CA ILE A 157 2.83 -23.30 -6.04
C ILE A 157 3.97 -24.30 -6.12
N ALA A 158 3.64 -25.53 -6.53
CA ALA A 158 4.60 -26.64 -6.62
C ALA A 158 5.41 -26.87 -5.33
N GLY A 159 4.79 -26.72 -4.16
CA GLY A 159 5.44 -26.92 -2.85
C GLY A 159 6.23 -25.70 -2.35
N ALA A 160 6.17 -24.55 -3.03
CA ALA A 160 6.79 -23.31 -2.59
C ALA A 160 5.71 -22.26 -2.23
N PRO A 161 5.89 -21.51 -1.12
CA PRO A 161 4.92 -20.50 -0.70
C PRO A 161 5.03 -19.23 -1.56
N TYR A 162 3.89 -18.72 -2.00
CA TYR A 162 3.75 -17.45 -2.69
C TYR A 162 2.71 -16.58 -2.00
N LEU A 163 2.95 -15.28 -2.04
CA LEU A 163 1.95 -14.27 -1.72
C LEU A 163 1.21 -13.87 -2.99
N ALA A 164 -0.06 -14.24 -3.04
CA ALA A 164 -1.01 -13.68 -4.00
C ALA A 164 -1.44 -12.31 -3.51
N ALA A 165 -1.06 -11.26 -4.23
CA ALA A 165 -1.16 -9.87 -3.80
C ALA A 165 -1.99 -9.03 -4.79
N TYR A 166 -2.81 -8.13 -4.25
CA TYR A 166 -3.62 -7.20 -5.04
C TYR A 166 -3.31 -5.73 -4.71
N HIS A 167 -2.77 -5.02 -5.70
CA HIS A 167 -2.57 -3.58 -5.67
C HIS A 167 -3.85 -2.88 -6.11
N HIS A 168 -4.79 -2.73 -5.17
CA HIS A 168 -6.15 -2.28 -5.47
C HIS A 168 -6.24 -0.93 -6.20
N ARG A 169 -5.31 0.00 -5.92
CA ARG A 169 -5.32 1.35 -6.53
C ARG A 169 -5.04 1.34 -8.03
N ILE A 170 -4.31 0.33 -8.52
CA ILE A 170 -3.89 0.22 -9.92
C ILE A 170 -4.45 -1.04 -10.59
N ASP A 171 -5.40 -1.71 -9.94
CA ASP A 171 -5.98 -2.99 -10.34
C ASP A 171 -4.93 -4.03 -10.79
N TYR A 172 -3.83 -4.15 -10.03
CA TYR A 172 -2.72 -5.04 -10.39
C TYR A 172 -2.64 -6.25 -9.47
N ARG A 173 -2.70 -7.42 -10.09
CA ARG A 173 -2.66 -8.75 -9.46
C ARG A 173 -1.29 -9.36 -9.70
N VAL A 174 -0.62 -9.84 -8.66
CA VAL A 174 0.76 -10.33 -8.75
C VAL A 174 1.03 -11.44 -7.74
N LEU A 175 1.93 -12.35 -8.12
CA LEU A 175 2.44 -13.43 -7.28
C LEU A 175 3.88 -13.14 -6.88
N TYR A 176 4.11 -12.91 -5.60
CA TYR A 176 5.45 -12.74 -5.04
C TYR A 176 5.90 -14.05 -4.37
N PRO A 177 7.10 -14.56 -4.65
CA PRO A 177 7.66 -15.66 -3.87
C PRO A 177 7.88 -15.17 -2.43
N LEU A 178 7.46 -15.96 -1.45
CA LEU A 178 7.73 -15.64 -0.04
C LEU A 178 9.13 -16.13 0.33
N PRO A 179 9.94 -15.31 1.03
CA PRO A 179 11.20 -15.76 1.59
C PRO A 179 10.95 -16.77 2.72
N ALA A 180 12.03 -17.41 3.18
CA ALA A 180 11.97 -18.18 4.41
C ALA A 180 11.67 -17.26 5.61
N PRO A 181 10.86 -17.68 6.59
CA PRO A 181 10.66 -16.92 7.81
C PRO A 181 11.99 -16.72 8.57
N THR A 182 12.17 -15.54 9.15
CA THR A 182 13.28 -15.22 10.03
C THR A 182 13.18 -16.11 11.28
N PRO A 183 14.25 -16.83 11.68
CA PRO A 183 14.23 -17.59 12.92
C PRO A 183 13.98 -16.67 14.12
N PRO A 184 13.19 -17.09 15.13
CA PRO A 184 13.02 -16.31 16.34
C PRO A 184 14.39 -16.06 16.97
N SER A 185 14.71 -14.80 17.25
CA SER A 185 15.97 -14.44 17.90
C SER A 185 16.08 -15.22 19.22
N GLN A 186 17.13 -16.04 19.34
CA GLN A 186 17.45 -16.69 20.61
C GLN A 186 17.83 -15.57 21.59
N GLN A 187 16.92 -15.24 22.51
CA GLN A 187 17.25 -14.40 23.65
C GLN A 187 18.25 -15.17 24.52
N THR A 188 19.50 -14.73 24.52
CA THR A 188 20.54 -15.15 25.48
C THR A 188 20.42 -14.37 26.78
#